data_AF-A0A7X9CZL0-F1
#
_entry.id   AF-A0A7X9CZL0-F1
#
_cell.length_a   1.000
_cell.length_b   1.000
_cell.length_c   1.000
_cell.angle_alpha   90.00
_cell.angle_beta   90.00
_cell.angle_gamma   90.00
#
_symmetry.space_group_name_H-M   'P 1'
#
loop_
_entity.id
_entity.type
_entity.pdbx_description
1 polymer ?
#
loop_
_entity_poly.entity_id
_entity_poly.type
_entity_poly.pdbx_seq_one_letter_code
_entity_poly.pdbx_strand_id
1 'polypeptide(L)'
;MYSKHIKRILDLIFASMALFLLSPLLLVISILVRLTLGSPVVFRQTRPGKDEKLFTLYKFRSMTDPTNKKGELLSDSQRLTKFGRFLRASSLDELLELINIIKGDMSIVGPRPLSIYYLPHYTSTMRKRHQVRPGLTGLAQVSGRNDLPWDERLALDIEYVRNISFLLDLKIIFVTFVKVFGRSNVSIRGTTSIKDFGPYSVIKEQGKTHMRINNMTYSEIGSYWWLEGDNFKEGNPLRHFDWLPGVDDFAFSFSGRAAISIALQDIMMSLNIKKAYVPSYSCVSMLQPFVDYEIPLVFYDVHYDDGFTYHVPQIDNDSVALVMNYFGIETHKVKNVIMDFKQQGAIVIEDITHSMLCQQNASVGSDYYITSLRKWLGIPSGGWVGKRSGSILKKPYLDSNHLVVDKVAGMKEKFAYLTGNQESKESFLLLHSTFENDLIHLDKMLKIDDLSLGILNHTDMHEVIKRRRENVSVLVHGLNDFDDHILRIPKLEMSVDTPIYLPIFLNMENRDSLREFLVSRGIYCPIHWPEVMGAKVGIRENELSLVCDQRYSSNDMHAIIKTIHAWYDEIQH
;
A
#
# COMPACT_ATOMS: atom_id res chain seq x y z
N MET A 1 -14.15 -30.06 13.42
CA MET A 1 -15.51 -29.84 13.99
C MET A 1 -15.57 -28.57 14.86
N TYR A 2 -14.71 -28.44 15.88
CA TYR A 2 -14.70 -27.29 16.81
C TYR A 2 -14.63 -25.91 16.12
N SER A 3 -13.54 -25.63 15.38
CA SER A 3 -13.33 -24.34 14.70
C SER A 3 -14.43 -23.98 13.69
N LYS A 4 -14.95 -24.98 12.96
CA LYS A 4 -15.93 -24.77 11.89
C LYS A 4 -17.37 -24.55 12.39
N HIS A 5 -17.79 -25.21 13.48
CA HIS A 5 -19.20 -25.23 13.89
C HIS A 5 -19.45 -24.76 15.33
N ILE A 6 -18.58 -25.10 16.28
CA ILE A 6 -18.83 -24.87 17.72
C ILE A 6 -18.28 -23.53 18.17
N LYS A 7 -17.07 -23.18 17.72
CA LYS A 7 -16.34 -21.98 18.15
C LYS A 7 -17.16 -20.70 18.00
N ARG A 8 -17.83 -20.52 16.86
CA ARG A 8 -18.65 -19.32 16.60
C ARG A 8 -19.83 -19.18 17.55
N ILE A 9 -20.47 -20.29 17.93
CA ILE A 9 -21.61 -20.29 18.86
C ILE A 9 -21.11 -19.88 20.26
N LEU A 10 -19.99 -20.45 20.70
CA LEU A 10 -19.37 -20.07 21.97
C LEU A 10 -18.91 -18.61 21.99
N ASP A 11 -18.27 -18.13 20.92
CA ASP A 11 -17.85 -16.74 20.79
C ASP A 11 -19.06 -15.80 20.93
N LEU A 12 -20.19 -16.13 20.30
CA LEU A 12 -21.42 -15.32 20.40
C LEU A 12 -21.98 -15.32 21.82
N ILE A 13 -22.14 -16.50 22.44
CA ILE A 13 -22.69 -16.62 23.80
C ILE A 13 -21.82 -15.85 24.80
N PHE A 14 -20.50 -16.09 24.79
CA PHE A 14 -19.59 -15.47 25.74
C PHE A 14 -19.42 -13.98 25.49
N ALA A 15 -19.36 -13.53 24.24
CA ALA A 15 -19.27 -12.09 23.94
C ALA A 15 -20.58 -11.36 24.30
N SER A 16 -21.75 -11.94 24.03
CA SER A 16 -23.03 -11.37 24.42
C SER A 16 -23.18 -11.29 25.95
N MET A 17 -22.79 -12.35 26.66
CA MET A 17 -22.80 -12.36 28.13
C MET A 17 -21.82 -11.33 28.71
N ALA A 18 -20.59 -11.27 28.19
CA ALA A 18 -19.61 -10.28 28.60
C ALA A 18 -20.07 -8.85 28.32
N LEU A 19 -20.64 -8.58 27.13
CA LEU A 19 -21.15 -7.27 26.77
C LEU A 19 -22.30 -6.83 27.68
N PHE A 20 -23.23 -7.75 28.00
CA PHE A 20 -24.33 -7.49 28.92
C PHE A 20 -23.82 -7.15 30.33
N LEU A 21 -22.95 -8.00 30.90
CA LEU A 21 -22.40 -7.81 32.24
C LEU A 21 -21.53 -6.55 32.36
N LEU A 22 -20.75 -6.24 31.32
CA LEU A 22 -19.87 -5.07 31.29
C LEU A 22 -20.57 -3.80 30.83
N SER A 23 -21.84 -3.85 30.40
CA SER A 23 -22.54 -2.68 29.86
C SER A 23 -22.57 -1.46 30.80
N PRO A 24 -22.73 -1.59 32.13
CA PRO A 24 -22.66 -0.43 33.03
C PRO A 24 -21.24 0.19 33.05
N LEU A 25 -20.21 -0.65 33.04
CA LEU A 25 -18.82 -0.21 32.99
C LEU A 25 -18.50 0.49 31.66
N LEU A 26 -18.97 -0.06 30.53
CA LEU A 26 -18.79 0.55 29.20
C LEU A 26 -19.46 1.92 29.11
N LEU A 27 -20.61 2.10 29.75
CA LEU A 27 -21.29 3.41 29.83
C LEU A 27 -20.44 4.41 30.62
N VAL A 28 -19.91 4.01 31.78
CA VAL A 28 -19.01 4.85 32.59
C VAL A 28 -17.76 5.24 31.79
N ILE A 29 -17.12 4.27 31.13
CA ILE A 29 -15.94 4.54 30.27
C ILE A 29 -16.31 5.50 29.14
N SER A 30 -17.47 5.32 28.50
CA SER A 30 -17.93 6.21 27.41
C SER A 30 -18.06 7.66 27.88
N ILE A 31 -18.64 7.88 29.07
CA ILE A 31 -18.76 9.21 29.67
C ILE A 31 -17.36 9.77 30.00
N LEU A 32 -16.48 8.99 30.62
CA LEU A 32 -15.14 9.43 30.96
C LEU A 32 -14.31 9.79 29.72
N VAL A 33 -14.39 8.99 28.65
CA VAL A 33 -13.74 9.30 27.36
C VAL A 33 -14.30 10.60 26.80
N ARG A 34 -15.62 10.81 26.82
CA ARG A 34 -16.24 12.05 26.35
C ARG A 34 -15.73 13.27 27.12
N LEU A 35 -15.63 13.17 28.43
CA LEU A 35 -15.23 14.28 29.31
C LEU A 35 -13.72 14.56 29.24
N THR A 36 -12.88 13.53 29.09
CA THR A 36 -11.42 13.66 29.19
C THR A 36 -10.70 13.76 27.83
N LEU A 37 -11.26 13.14 26.78
CA LEU A 37 -10.65 13.05 25.45
C LEU A 37 -11.53 13.70 24.36
N GLY A 38 -12.80 13.99 24.64
CA GLY A 38 -13.71 14.71 23.73
C GLY A 38 -14.49 13.81 22.77
N SER A 39 -14.87 14.38 21.62
CA SER A 39 -15.57 13.69 20.52
C SER A 39 -14.61 13.28 19.42
N PRO A 40 -14.76 12.10 18.79
CA PRO A 40 -15.72 11.02 19.09
C PRO A 40 -15.29 10.14 20.28
N VAL A 41 -16.25 9.45 20.91
CA VAL A 41 -15.99 8.49 22.01
C VAL A 41 -15.46 7.17 21.46
N VAL A 42 -16.07 6.69 20.38
CA VAL A 42 -15.68 5.46 19.71
C VAL A 42 -14.65 5.80 18.64
N PHE A 43 -13.47 5.21 18.77
CA PHE A 43 -12.47 5.17 17.73
C PHE A 43 -12.77 3.99 16.80
N ARG A 44 -12.75 4.25 15.49
CA ARG A 44 -13.02 3.28 14.44
C ARG A 44 -11.76 3.13 13.59
N GLN A 45 -11.41 1.89 13.25
CA GLN A 45 -10.29 1.63 12.36
C GLN A 45 -10.51 0.38 11.54
N THR A 46 -10.28 0.48 10.23
CA THR A 46 -10.41 -0.66 9.34
C THR A 46 -9.22 -1.61 9.49
N ARG A 47 -9.51 -2.92 9.55
CA ARG A 47 -8.52 -3.99 9.75
C ARG A 47 -8.81 -5.17 8.81
N PRO A 48 -7.80 -5.95 8.41
CA PRO A 48 -8.01 -7.21 7.70
C PRO A 48 -8.58 -8.26 8.65
N GLY A 49 -9.66 -8.90 8.20
CA GLY A 49 -10.35 -9.99 8.88
C GLY A 49 -10.08 -11.34 8.24
N LYS A 50 -11.05 -12.25 8.39
CA LYS A 50 -10.98 -13.57 7.77
C LYS A 50 -10.97 -13.44 6.24
N ASP A 51 -10.11 -14.19 5.58
CA ASP A 51 -9.91 -14.20 4.13
C ASP A 51 -9.54 -12.80 3.61
N GLU A 52 -8.82 -12.03 4.44
CA GLU A 52 -8.38 -10.63 4.18
C GLU A 52 -9.52 -9.63 3.95
N LYS A 53 -10.77 -10.04 4.22
CA LYS A 53 -11.95 -9.16 4.15
C LYS A 53 -11.86 -8.09 5.22
N LEU A 54 -12.00 -6.84 4.82
CA LEU A 54 -11.92 -5.73 5.76
C LEU A 54 -13.14 -5.67 6.68
N PHE A 55 -12.90 -5.25 7.92
CA PHE A 55 -13.94 -4.92 8.87
C PHE A 55 -13.54 -3.69 9.70
N THR A 56 -14.53 -3.00 10.26
CA THR A 56 -14.31 -1.84 11.13
C THR A 56 -14.16 -2.29 12.57
N LEU A 57 -12.95 -2.18 13.11
CA LEU A 57 -12.64 -2.41 14.51
C LEU A 57 -13.16 -1.26 15.37
N TYR A 58 -13.83 -1.56 16.48
CA TYR A 58 -14.32 -0.57 17.43
C TYR A 58 -13.50 -0.56 18.72
N LYS A 59 -13.03 0.63 19.12
CA LYS A 59 -12.33 0.86 20.39
C LYS A 59 -12.81 2.13 21.06
N PHE A 60 -12.56 2.29 22.34
CA PHE A 60 -12.63 3.61 22.95
C PHE A 60 -11.45 4.47 22.50
N ARG A 61 -11.72 5.75 22.25
CA ARG A 61 -10.65 6.72 22.03
C ARG A 61 -9.75 6.75 23.26
N SER A 62 -8.45 6.62 23.04
CA SER A 62 -7.44 6.63 24.11
C SER A 62 -6.37 7.71 23.92
N MET A 63 -6.41 8.46 22.81
CA MET A 63 -5.45 9.52 22.47
C MET A 63 -6.20 10.78 22.08
N THR A 64 -5.59 11.93 22.35
CA THR A 64 -6.05 13.23 21.88
C THR A 64 -5.50 13.50 20.47
N ASP A 65 -6.09 14.47 19.75
CA ASP A 65 -5.63 14.89 18.42
C ASP A 65 -5.16 16.37 18.38
N PRO A 66 -4.39 16.87 19.37
CA PRO A 66 -3.81 18.20 19.26
C PRO A 66 -2.80 18.20 18.12
N THR A 67 -2.85 19.27 17.33
CA THR A 67 -1.84 19.59 16.33
C THR A 67 -0.93 20.70 16.85
N ASN A 68 0.33 20.74 16.40
CA ASN A 68 1.20 21.88 16.65
C ASN A 68 0.79 23.09 15.78
N LYS A 69 1.53 24.20 15.91
CA LYS A 69 1.27 25.45 15.13
C LYS A 69 1.40 25.26 13.61
N LYS A 70 2.01 24.17 13.15
CA LYS A 70 2.18 23.81 11.74
C LYS A 70 1.09 22.86 11.23
N GLY A 71 0.14 22.45 12.10
CA GLY A 71 -0.93 21.52 11.75
C GLY A 71 -0.54 20.03 11.86
N GLU A 72 0.67 19.72 12.34
CA GLU A 72 1.13 18.34 12.54
C GLU A 72 0.57 17.77 13.84
N LEU A 73 0.11 16.51 13.84
CA LEU A 73 -0.25 15.82 15.09
C LEU A 73 0.97 15.78 16.03
N LEU A 74 0.74 16.06 17.32
CA LEU A 74 1.80 15.90 18.32
C LEU A 74 2.26 14.43 18.39
N SER A 75 3.46 14.19 18.93
CA SER A 75 3.96 12.82 19.11
C SER A 75 3.02 11.96 19.96
N ASP A 76 3.08 10.64 19.79
CA ASP A 76 2.24 9.69 20.53
C ASP A 76 2.34 9.87 22.05
N SER A 77 3.53 10.20 22.57
CA SER A 77 3.77 10.46 23.99
C SER A 77 3.05 11.71 24.49
N GLN A 78 2.93 12.74 23.63
CA GLN A 78 2.24 13.99 23.92
C GLN A 78 0.72 13.88 23.75
N ARG A 79 0.26 12.99 22.87
CA ARG A 79 -1.16 12.70 22.63
C ARG A 79 -1.77 11.74 23.66
N LEU A 80 -0.94 11.02 24.41
CA LEU A 80 -1.38 10.00 25.35
C LEU A 80 -1.54 10.56 26.78
N THR A 81 -2.77 10.89 27.14
CA THR A 81 -3.10 11.42 28.47
C THR A 81 -2.91 10.37 29.57
N LYS A 82 -2.89 10.79 30.85
CA LYS A 82 -2.86 9.86 31.99
C LYS A 82 -4.02 8.85 31.93
N PHE A 83 -5.22 9.32 31.59
CA PHE A 83 -6.40 8.47 31.41
C PHE A 83 -6.26 7.54 30.19
N GLY A 84 -5.76 8.05 29.07
CA GLY A 84 -5.47 7.23 27.88
C GLY A 84 -4.46 6.11 28.15
N ARG A 85 -3.40 6.40 28.93
CA ARG A 85 -2.44 5.38 29.41
C ARG A 85 -3.13 4.31 30.25
N PHE A 86 -3.98 4.71 31.19
CA PHE A 86 -4.73 3.77 32.03
C PHE A 86 -5.64 2.86 31.20
N LEU A 87 -6.40 3.42 30.25
CA LEU A 87 -7.27 2.62 29.37
C LEU A 87 -6.50 1.55 28.60
N ARG A 88 -5.38 1.93 27.97
CA ARG A 88 -4.52 0.99 27.23
C ARG A 88 -3.88 -0.05 28.13
N ALA A 89 -3.37 0.36 29.28
CA ALA A 89 -2.68 -0.53 30.21
C ALA A 89 -3.62 -1.58 30.81
N SER A 90 -4.89 -1.21 31.01
CA SER A 90 -5.95 -2.11 31.47
C SER A 90 -6.66 -2.85 30.33
N SER A 91 -6.34 -2.55 29.07
CA SER A 91 -7.03 -3.05 27.87
C SER A 91 -8.54 -2.73 27.83
N LEU A 92 -8.99 -1.77 28.64
CA LEU A 92 -10.39 -1.33 28.67
C LEU A 92 -10.80 -0.64 27.37
N ASP A 93 -9.83 -0.06 26.64
CA ASP A 93 -10.09 0.56 25.33
C ASP A 93 -10.54 -0.44 24.27
N GLU A 94 -10.23 -1.72 24.41
CA GLU A 94 -10.53 -2.77 23.43
C GLU A 94 -11.85 -3.50 23.70
N LEU A 95 -12.53 -3.23 24.82
CA LEU A 95 -13.77 -3.94 25.17
C LEU A 95 -14.92 -3.71 24.17
N LEU A 96 -14.90 -2.62 23.40
CA LEU A 96 -15.87 -2.40 22.31
C LEU A 96 -15.72 -3.41 21.16
N GLU A 97 -14.58 -4.10 21.05
CA GLU A 97 -14.36 -5.17 20.07
C GLU A 97 -15.30 -6.38 20.32
N LEU A 98 -15.92 -6.50 21.52
CA LEU A 98 -16.98 -7.50 21.76
C LEU A 98 -18.14 -7.34 20.76
N ILE A 99 -18.43 -6.11 20.31
CA ILE A 99 -19.44 -5.85 19.27
C ILE A 99 -19.01 -6.48 17.95
N ASN A 100 -17.72 -6.42 17.59
CA ASN A 100 -17.19 -7.08 16.39
C ASN A 100 -17.31 -8.61 16.48
N ILE A 101 -17.14 -9.19 17.67
CA ILE A 101 -17.34 -10.63 17.87
C ILE A 101 -18.81 -10.99 17.68
N ILE A 102 -19.75 -10.19 18.21
CA ILE A 102 -21.19 -10.44 18.02
C ILE A 102 -21.58 -10.31 16.55
N LYS A 103 -21.09 -9.28 15.84
CA LYS A 103 -21.29 -9.11 14.38
C LYS A 103 -20.72 -10.28 13.56
N GLY A 104 -19.70 -10.95 14.08
CA GLY A 104 -19.04 -12.08 13.42
C GLY A 104 -17.80 -11.70 12.63
N ASP A 105 -17.31 -10.46 12.79
CA ASP A 105 -16.05 -9.98 12.21
C ASP A 105 -14.84 -10.58 12.95
N MET A 106 -14.98 -10.72 14.27
CA MET A 106 -13.94 -11.21 15.18
C MET A 106 -14.37 -12.48 15.93
N SER A 107 -13.41 -13.06 16.62
CA SER A 107 -13.52 -14.19 17.55
C SER A 107 -12.94 -13.79 18.91
N ILE A 108 -13.29 -14.49 19.99
CA ILE A 108 -12.65 -14.23 21.30
C ILE A 108 -11.17 -14.56 21.22
N VAL A 109 -10.85 -15.73 20.65
CA VAL A 109 -9.48 -16.22 20.44
C VAL A 109 -9.17 -16.31 18.95
N GLY A 110 -8.06 -15.73 18.52
CA GLY A 110 -7.58 -15.71 17.14
C GLY A 110 -6.32 -14.86 16.99
N PRO A 111 -5.65 -14.87 15.82
CA PRO A 111 -4.57 -13.94 15.53
C PRO A 111 -5.05 -12.49 15.67
N ARG A 112 -4.27 -11.63 16.31
CA ARG A 112 -4.70 -10.24 16.53
C ARG A 112 -4.82 -9.49 15.18
N PRO A 113 -5.88 -8.71 14.92
CA PRO A 113 -5.98 -7.95 13.67
C PRO A 113 -4.86 -6.89 13.62
N LEU A 114 -4.07 -6.90 12.55
CA LEU A 114 -2.96 -5.96 12.36
C LEU A 114 -3.33 -4.87 11.36
N SER A 115 -2.42 -3.93 11.09
CA SER A 115 -2.68 -2.86 10.13
C SER A 115 -2.89 -3.41 8.72
N ILE A 116 -3.84 -2.85 7.98
CA ILE A 116 -4.00 -3.10 6.54
C ILE A 116 -2.68 -2.80 5.83
N TYR A 117 -1.94 -1.81 6.34
CA TYR A 117 -0.59 -1.47 5.90
C TYR A 117 0.38 -2.67 5.86
N TYR A 118 0.21 -3.68 6.72
CA TYR A 118 1.10 -4.84 6.73
C TYR A 118 0.75 -5.91 5.67
N LEU A 119 -0.43 -5.86 5.04
CA LEU A 119 -0.85 -6.87 4.05
C LEU A 119 0.13 -7.05 2.88
N PRO A 120 0.71 -5.99 2.29
CA PRO A 120 1.66 -6.13 1.19
C PRO A 120 2.97 -6.83 1.60
N HIS A 121 3.30 -6.80 2.89
CA HIS A 121 4.53 -7.34 3.46
C HIS A 121 4.42 -8.81 3.90
N TYR A 122 3.24 -9.43 3.76
CA TYR A 122 3.05 -10.81 4.14
C TYR A 122 3.42 -11.78 3.02
N THR A 123 4.29 -12.73 3.35
CA THR A 123 4.50 -13.93 2.53
C THR A 123 3.24 -14.80 2.49
N SER A 124 3.17 -15.71 1.52
CA SER A 124 2.08 -16.70 1.40
C SER A 124 1.83 -17.47 2.72
N THR A 125 2.91 -17.78 3.46
CA THR A 125 2.81 -18.44 4.76
C THR A 125 2.26 -17.51 5.84
N MET A 126 2.70 -16.25 5.89
CA MET A 126 2.20 -15.27 6.87
C MET A 126 0.72 -14.96 6.66
N ARG A 127 0.24 -14.95 5.40
CA ARG A 127 -1.18 -14.74 5.07
C ARG A 127 -2.11 -15.81 5.63
N LYS A 128 -1.61 -17.02 5.93
CA LYS A 128 -2.41 -18.08 6.56
C LYS A 128 -3.07 -17.65 7.88
N ARG A 129 -2.55 -16.62 8.56
CA ARG A 129 -3.19 -16.03 9.75
C ARG A 129 -4.61 -15.53 9.50
N HIS A 130 -4.92 -15.12 8.26
CA HIS A 130 -6.25 -14.64 7.87
C HIS A 130 -7.23 -15.77 7.51
N GLN A 131 -6.83 -17.04 7.54
CA GLN A 131 -7.75 -18.17 7.27
C GLN A 131 -8.83 -18.33 8.36
N VAL A 132 -8.66 -17.64 9.49
CA VAL A 132 -9.58 -17.66 10.62
C VAL A 132 -9.93 -16.24 11.04
N ARG A 133 -11.02 -16.08 11.81
CA ARG A 133 -11.41 -14.77 12.32
C ARG A 133 -10.33 -14.22 13.25
N PRO A 134 -9.99 -12.93 13.13
CA PRO A 134 -9.08 -12.29 14.07
C PRO A 134 -9.62 -12.35 15.51
N GLY A 135 -8.71 -12.41 16.47
CA GLY A 135 -9.02 -12.54 17.90
C GLY A 135 -8.94 -11.22 18.66
N LEU A 136 -9.76 -11.08 19.70
CA LEU A 136 -9.54 -10.11 20.78
C LEU A 136 -8.27 -10.46 21.57
N THR A 137 -8.10 -11.76 21.85
CA THR A 137 -6.85 -12.36 22.35
C THR A 137 -6.35 -13.46 21.42
N GLY A 138 -5.09 -13.87 21.57
CA GLY A 138 -4.46 -14.87 20.70
C GLY A 138 -3.18 -15.44 21.30
N LEU A 139 -2.65 -16.51 20.67
CA LEU A 139 -1.47 -17.22 21.15
C LEU A 139 -0.26 -16.27 21.30
N ALA A 140 0.02 -15.45 20.29
CA ALA A 140 1.08 -14.44 20.37
C ALA A 140 0.88 -13.44 21.53
N GLN A 141 -0.38 -13.05 21.82
CA GLN A 141 -0.71 -12.14 22.93
C GLN A 141 -0.51 -12.78 24.31
N VAL A 142 -0.58 -14.11 24.43
CA VAL A 142 -0.30 -14.79 25.71
C VAL A 142 1.14 -15.28 25.82
N SER A 143 1.87 -15.44 24.73
CA SER A 143 3.28 -15.87 24.76
C SER A 143 4.26 -14.70 25.03
N GLY A 144 3.97 -13.48 24.58
CA GLY A 144 4.86 -12.33 24.84
C GLY A 144 4.40 -10.97 24.31
N ARG A 145 3.24 -10.88 23.63
CA ARG A 145 2.65 -9.63 23.12
C ARG A 145 3.65 -8.82 22.27
N ASN A 146 3.95 -7.60 22.71
CA ASN A 146 4.79 -6.63 22.04
C ASN A 146 6.27 -6.89 22.30
N ASP A 147 6.64 -7.82 23.19
CA ASP A 147 8.04 -8.11 23.52
C ASP A 147 8.64 -9.17 22.58
N LEU A 148 7.79 -9.85 21.78
CA LEU A 148 8.22 -10.82 20.76
C LEU A 148 8.66 -10.11 19.46
N PRO A 149 9.77 -10.55 18.83
CA PRO A 149 10.12 -10.20 17.46
C PRO A 149 8.99 -10.55 16.48
N TRP A 150 8.98 -9.87 15.32
CA TRP A 150 7.93 -10.05 14.32
C TRP A 150 7.82 -11.47 13.78
N ASP A 151 8.95 -12.11 13.48
CA ASP A 151 8.97 -13.49 12.98
C ASP A 151 8.33 -14.47 13.96
N GLU A 152 8.68 -14.40 15.25
CA GLU A 152 8.11 -15.25 16.30
C GLU A 152 6.62 -14.97 16.50
N ARG A 153 6.23 -13.68 16.51
CA ARG A 153 4.82 -13.28 16.63
C ARG A 153 3.97 -13.87 15.51
N LEU A 154 4.44 -13.75 14.27
CA LEU A 154 3.74 -14.28 13.10
C LEU A 154 3.77 -15.80 13.10
N ALA A 155 4.88 -16.44 13.51
CA ALA A 155 4.96 -17.89 13.63
C ALA A 155 3.92 -18.44 14.62
N LEU A 156 3.75 -17.79 15.78
CA LEU A 156 2.72 -18.16 16.77
C LEU A 156 1.29 -17.94 16.24
N ASP A 157 1.06 -16.91 15.44
CA ASP A 157 -0.23 -16.73 14.77
C ASP A 157 -0.52 -17.92 13.83
N ILE A 158 0.46 -18.36 13.04
CA ILE A 158 0.30 -19.52 12.14
C ILE A 158 0.19 -20.83 12.92
N GLU A 159 0.91 -20.96 14.05
CA GLU A 159 0.80 -22.11 14.95
C GLU A 159 -0.62 -22.21 15.52
N TYR A 160 -1.20 -21.10 15.96
CA TYR A 160 -2.58 -21.06 16.42
C TYR A 160 -3.52 -21.54 15.31
N VAL A 161 -3.41 -21.00 14.09
CA VAL A 161 -4.25 -21.41 12.95
C VAL A 161 -4.17 -22.92 12.70
N ARG A 162 -2.98 -23.52 12.82
CA ARG A 162 -2.77 -24.96 12.62
C ARG A 162 -3.37 -25.82 13.74
N ASN A 163 -3.37 -25.33 14.98
CA ASN A 163 -3.64 -26.13 16.18
C ASN A 163 -4.94 -25.75 16.92
N ILE A 164 -5.90 -25.09 16.24
CA ILE A 164 -7.14 -24.61 16.86
C ILE A 164 -7.90 -25.77 17.52
N SER A 165 -8.04 -25.69 18.84
CA SER A 165 -8.80 -26.63 19.65
C SER A 165 -9.47 -25.92 20.83
N PHE A 166 -10.52 -26.54 21.39
CA PHE A 166 -11.24 -25.98 22.53
C PHE A 166 -10.34 -25.79 23.76
N LEU A 167 -9.47 -26.76 24.04
CA LEU A 167 -8.52 -26.69 25.15
C LEU A 167 -7.50 -25.57 24.95
N LEU A 168 -7.02 -25.37 23.73
CA LEU A 168 -6.11 -24.26 23.42
C LEU A 168 -6.78 -22.90 23.63
N ASP A 169 -8.02 -22.73 23.16
CA ASP A 169 -8.78 -21.49 23.35
C ASP A 169 -9.03 -21.21 24.84
N LEU A 170 -9.44 -22.22 25.61
CA LEU A 170 -9.61 -22.07 27.06
C LEU A 170 -8.29 -21.68 27.75
N LYS A 171 -7.18 -22.31 27.38
CA LYS A 171 -5.86 -21.96 27.89
C LYS A 171 -5.52 -20.50 27.58
N ILE A 172 -5.72 -20.05 26.35
CA ILE A 172 -5.45 -18.67 25.93
C ILE A 172 -6.35 -17.69 26.69
N ILE A 173 -7.65 -17.98 26.85
CA ILE A 173 -8.57 -17.14 27.63
C ILE A 173 -8.12 -17.04 29.09
N PHE A 174 -7.79 -18.16 29.73
CA PHE A 174 -7.34 -18.19 31.11
C PHE A 174 -6.06 -17.38 31.32
N VAL A 175 -5.04 -17.60 30.47
CA VAL A 175 -3.78 -16.83 30.54
C VAL A 175 -4.02 -15.35 30.24
N THR A 176 -4.96 -15.02 29.35
CA THR A 176 -5.34 -13.63 29.08
C THR A 176 -5.91 -12.97 30.33
N PHE A 177 -6.83 -13.64 31.03
CA PHE A 177 -7.39 -13.17 32.30
C PHE A 177 -6.27 -12.93 33.33
N VAL A 178 -5.41 -13.92 33.57
CA VAL A 178 -4.29 -13.79 34.52
C VAL A 178 -3.38 -12.60 34.17
N LYS A 179 -3.05 -12.39 32.89
CA LYS A 179 -2.19 -11.27 32.48
C LYS A 179 -2.86 -9.90 32.63
N VAL A 180 -4.14 -9.79 32.32
CA VAL A 180 -4.89 -8.52 32.45
C VAL A 180 -5.05 -8.12 33.92
N PHE A 181 -5.35 -9.07 34.81
CA PHE A 181 -5.50 -8.81 36.25
C PHE A 181 -4.16 -8.71 36.98
N GLY A 182 -3.14 -9.47 36.56
CA GLY A 182 -1.82 -9.52 37.19
C GLY A 182 -0.89 -8.35 36.85
N ARG A 183 -1.28 -7.44 35.92
CA ARG A 183 -0.48 -6.30 35.43
C ARG A 183 0.95 -6.64 34.97
N SER A 184 1.25 -7.91 34.73
CA SER A 184 2.56 -8.41 34.32
C SER A 184 2.80 -8.13 32.83
N ASN A 185 3.92 -7.49 32.49
CA ASN A 185 4.41 -7.20 31.13
C ASN A 185 3.47 -6.32 30.27
N VAL A 186 3.03 -5.19 30.81
CA VAL A 186 2.34 -4.15 30.01
C VAL A 186 3.38 -3.17 29.47
N SER A 187 4.05 -3.54 28.37
CA SER A 187 4.78 -2.57 27.55
C SER A 187 3.75 -1.73 26.78
N ILE A 188 3.74 -0.41 27.03
CA ILE A 188 2.82 0.51 26.37
C ILE A 188 3.22 0.61 24.89
N ARG A 189 2.27 0.40 23.97
CA ARG A 189 2.49 0.61 22.53
C ARG A 189 2.92 2.07 22.31
N GLY A 190 4.09 2.26 21.68
CA GLY A 190 4.72 3.57 21.48
C GLY A 190 5.99 3.82 22.32
N THR A 191 6.40 2.87 23.19
CA THR A 191 7.62 3.01 24.02
C THR A 191 8.61 1.84 23.89
N THR A 192 8.42 0.94 22.91
CA THR A 192 9.24 -0.28 22.73
C THR A 192 10.21 -0.16 21.55
N SER A 193 11.35 -0.85 21.64
CA SER A 193 12.46 -0.87 20.66
C SER A 193 12.18 -1.67 19.37
N ILE A 194 11.03 -2.33 19.26
CA ILE A 194 10.72 -3.16 18.09
C ILE A 194 10.31 -2.25 16.93
N LYS A 195 11.09 -2.30 15.85
CA LYS A 195 10.82 -1.61 14.58
C LYS A 195 9.42 -2.00 14.05
N ASP A 196 8.75 -1.06 13.38
CA ASP A 196 7.49 -1.35 12.70
C ASP A 196 7.66 -2.51 11.68
N PHE A 197 6.61 -3.30 11.45
CA PHE A 197 6.70 -4.50 10.62
C PHE A 197 7.06 -4.18 9.16
N GLY A 198 6.55 -3.07 8.61
CA GLY A 198 6.84 -2.66 7.24
C GLY A 198 8.35 -2.52 7.02
N PRO A 199 9.03 -1.62 7.76
CA PRO A 199 10.48 -1.48 7.67
C PRO A 199 11.24 -2.77 7.95
N TYR A 200 10.83 -3.53 8.96
CA TYR A 200 11.44 -4.82 9.30
C TYR A 200 11.43 -5.81 8.12
N SER A 201 10.27 -5.95 7.46
CA SER A 201 10.12 -6.87 6.32
C SER A 201 10.97 -6.47 5.12
N VAL A 202 11.02 -5.17 4.81
CA VAL A 202 11.81 -4.62 3.70
C VAL A 202 13.30 -4.87 3.92
N ILE A 203 13.80 -4.64 5.12
CA ILE A 203 15.21 -4.91 5.48
C ILE A 203 15.52 -6.39 5.34
N LYS A 204 14.63 -7.28 5.79
CA LYS A 204 14.83 -8.73 5.72
C LYS A 204 14.87 -9.25 4.27
N GLU A 205 13.98 -8.76 3.41
CA GLU A 205 13.92 -9.16 2.01
C GLU A 205 15.04 -8.55 1.17
N GLN A 206 15.27 -7.25 1.32
CA GLN A 206 16.15 -6.51 0.43
C GLN A 206 17.57 -6.39 0.99
N GLY A 207 17.83 -6.60 2.28
CA GLY A 207 19.08 -6.27 2.97
C GLY A 207 20.31 -7.13 2.66
N LYS A 208 20.23 -8.16 1.81
CA LYS A 208 21.29 -9.20 1.72
C LYS A 208 22.28 -9.13 0.55
N THR A 209 22.15 -8.22 -0.41
CA THR A 209 22.91 -8.37 -1.67
C THR A 209 23.88 -7.22 -1.96
N HIS A 210 25.15 -7.56 -2.23
CA HIS A 210 26.19 -6.72 -2.84
C HIS A 210 26.78 -7.45 -4.05
N MET A 211 26.27 -7.25 -5.26
CA MET A 211 26.92 -7.84 -6.44
C MET A 211 26.72 -6.98 -7.68
N ARG A 212 27.82 -6.35 -8.15
CA ARG A 212 27.92 -5.93 -9.55
C ARG A 212 28.19 -7.17 -10.38
N ILE A 213 27.18 -7.62 -11.11
CA ILE A 213 27.30 -8.69 -12.11
C ILE A 213 27.14 -8.10 -13.50
N ASN A 214 27.57 -8.86 -14.52
CA ASN A 214 27.22 -8.59 -15.93
C ASN A 214 27.46 -7.15 -16.42
N ASN A 215 28.46 -6.46 -15.86
CA ASN A 215 28.80 -5.06 -16.16
C ASN A 215 27.67 -4.05 -15.87
N MET A 216 26.85 -4.28 -14.84
CA MET A 216 25.88 -3.30 -14.36
C MET A 216 26.57 -1.97 -13.97
N THR A 217 25.89 -0.86 -14.25
CA THR A 217 26.34 0.51 -13.95
C THR A 217 26.46 0.73 -12.44
N TYR A 218 25.48 0.24 -11.67
CA TYR A 218 25.39 0.38 -10.22
C TYR A 218 25.56 -0.96 -9.51
N SER A 219 25.75 -0.94 -8.19
CA SER A 219 25.81 -2.15 -7.35
C SER A 219 24.52 -2.97 -7.32
N GLU A 220 23.38 -2.37 -7.68
CA GLU A 220 22.10 -3.03 -7.89
C GLU A 220 21.24 -2.26 -8.90
N ILE A 221 20.31 -2.98 -9.55
CA ILE A 221 19.15 -2.40 -10.23
C ILE A 221 18.00 -2.45 -9.23
N GLY A 222 17.41 -1.30 -8.89
CA GLY A 222 16.63 -1.12 -7.67
C GLY A 222 15.37 -0.26 -7.81
N SER A 223 14.42 -0.51 -6.92
CA SER A 223 13.07 0.08 -6.93
C SER A 223 13.01 1.56 -6.55
N TYR A 224 13.79 1.96 -5.56
CA TYR A 224 13.70 3.30 -4.98
C TYR A 224 14.48 4.33 -5.79
N TRP A 225 13.91 5.53 -5.92
CA TRP A 225 14.61 6.68 -6.49
C TRP A 225 15.77 7.13 -5.60
N TRP A 226 16.79 7.71 -6.21
CA TRP A 226 17.91 8.36 -5.55
C TRP A 226 18.07 9.79 -6.10
N LEU A 227 18.78 10.62 -5.35
CA LEU A 227 19.12 11.99 -5.76
C LEU A 227 20.63 12.06 -6.01
N GLU A 228 21.01 12.58 -7.17
CA GLU A 228 22.41 12.79 -7.54
C GLU A 228 22.83 14.22 -7.19
N GLY A 229 23.79 14.36 -6.26
CA GLY A 229 24.36 15.65 -5.86
C GLY A 229 23.45 16.53 -5.00
N ASP A 230 23.88 17.79 -4.79
CA ASP A 230 23.21 18.80 -3.95
C ASP A 230 22.71 20.01 -4.73
N ASN A 231 22.92 20.05 -6.05
CA ASN A 231 22.65 21.21 -6.90
C ASN A 231 21.20 21.25 -7.37
N PHE A 232 20.25 21.28 -6.43
CA PHE A 232 18.85 21.50 -6.75
C PHE A 232 18.51 22.99 -6.57
N LYS A 233 17.97 23.59 -7.63
CA LYS A 233 17.50 24.98 -7.58
C LYS A 233 16.12 25.02 -6.94
N GLU A 234 15.87 26.02 -6.10
CA GLU A 234 14.53 26.31 -5.55
C GLU A 234 13.51 26.49 -6.67
N GLY A 235 12.27 26.06 -6.40
CA GLY A 235 11.19 26.02 -7.36
C GLY A 235 10.82 27.40 -7.91
N ASN A 236 10.78 27.52 -9.24
CA ASN A 236 10.09 28.59 -9.95
C ASN A 236 8.56 28.37 -9.89
N PRO A 237 7.73 29.41 -10.13
CA PRO A 237 6.27 29.25 -10.08
C PRO A 237 5.78 28.14 -11.01
N LEU A 238 4.75 27.43 -10.54
CA LEU A 238 4.09 26.33 -11.24
C LEU A 238 3.77 26.73 -12.69
N ARG A 239 4.35 25.99 -13.64
CA ARG A 239 4.02 26.09 -15.06
C ARG A 239 2.99 25.04 -15.43
N HIS A 240 2.25 25.30 -16.50
CA HIS A 240 1.50 24.24 -17.17
C HIS A 240 2.49 23.26 -17.81
N PHE A 241 2.29 21.97 -17.58
CA PHE A 241 3.08 20.90 -18.18
C PHE A 241 2.26 20.27 -19.31
N ASP A 242 2.79 20.34 -20.51
CA ASP A 242 2.22 19.83 -21.77
C ASP A 242 2.08 18.30 -21.81
N TRP A 243 2.86 17.58 -21.02
CA TRP A 243 2.74 16.13 -20.85
C TRP A 243 1.67 15.70 -19.83
N LEU A 244 1.00 16.65 -19.16
CA LEU A 244 -0.21 16.38 -18.36
C LEU A 244 -1.48 16.62 -19.20
N PRO A 245 -2.61 15.97 -18.86
CA PRO A 245 -3.85 16.19 -19.60
C PRO A 245 -4.34 17.65 -19.51
N GLY A 246 -4.88 18.15 -20.63
CA GLY A 246 -5.59 19.42 -20.65
C GLY A 246 -6.91 19.32 -19.87
N VAL A 247 -7.08 20.20 -18.88
CA VAL A 247 -8.21 20.23 -17.94
C VAL A 247 -8.59 21.66 -17.60
N ASP A 248 -9.85 21.90 -17.22
CA ASP A 248 -10.33 23.23 -16.79
C ASP A 248 -9.65 23.69 -15.49
N ASP A 249 -9.41 22.77 -14.56
CA ASP A 249 -8.75 23.09 -13.30
C ASP A 249 -7.92 21.93 -12.74
N PHE A 250 -6.81 22.26 -12.05
CA PHE A 250 -5.91 21.25 -11.48
C PHE A 250 -5.23 21.72 -10.19
N ALA A 251 -4.62 20.76 -9.51
CA ALA A 251 -3.74 21.01 -8.37
C ALA A 251 -2.64 19.94 -8.26
N PHE A 252 -1.44 20.38 -7.86
CA PHE A 252 -0.42 19.48 -7.35
C PHE A 252 -0.69 19.16 -5.89
N SER A 253 -0.35 17.93 -5.49
CA SER A 253 -0.51 17.41 -4.14
C SER A 253 0.76 16.68 -3.71
N PHE A 254 0.85 16.37 -2.42
CA PHE A 254 2.01 15.66 -1.86
C PHE A 254 2.17 14.22 -2.38
N SER A 255 1.11 13.57 -2.82
CA SER A 255 1.17 12.18 -3.29
C SER A 255 0.01 11.85 -4.24
N GLY A 256 0.16 10.80 -5.08
CA GLY A 256 -0.98 10.31 -5.88
C GLY A 256 -2.19 9.87 -5.04
N ARG A 257 -1.96 9.38 -3.81
CA ARG A 257 -3.04 9.07 -2.86
C ARG A 257 -3.78 10.34 -2.41
N ALA A 258 -3.04 11.42 -2.13
CA ALA A 258 -3.63 12.71 -1.82
C ALA A 258 -4.46 13.25 -3.00
N ALA A 259 -3.99 13.05 -4.24
CA ALA A 259 -4.76 13.39 -5.44
C ALA A 259 -6.11 12.65 -5.52
N ILE A 260 -6.14 11.34 -5.26
CA ILE A 260 -7.40 10.57 -5.16
C ILE A 260 -8.30 11.14 -4.06
N SER A 261 -7.74 11.44 -2.88
CA SER A 261 -8.49 12.01 -1.75
C SER A 261 -9.11 13.36 -2.09
N ILE A 262 -8.42 14.22 -2.85
CA ILE A 262 -8.93 15.52 -3.30
C ILE A 262 -10.07 15.33 -4.29
N ALA A 263 -9.92 14.44 -5.28
CA ALA A 263 -10.98 14.13 -6.24
C ALA A 263 -12.24 13.62 -5.54
N LEU A 264 -12.11 12.69 -4.59
CA LEU A 264 -13.24 12.18 -3.82
C LEU A 264 -13.92 13.27 -2.98
N GLN A 265 -13.15 14.14 -2.32
CA GLN A 265 -13.72 15.26 -1.56
C GLN A 265 -14.54 16.20 -2.46
N ASP A 266 -14.03 16.50 -3.65
CA ASP A 266 -14.71 17.36 -4.62
C ASP A 266 -16.02 16.72 -5.12
N ILE A 267 -16.00 15.42 -5.44
CA ILE A 267 -17.20 14.65 -5.84
C ILE A 267 -18.24 14.62 -4.72
N MET A 268 -17.80 14.39 -3.47
CA MET A 268 -18.70 14.28 -2.32
C MET A 268 -19.41 15.59 -1.95
N MET A 269 -19.03 16.73 -2.55
CA MET A 269 -19.74 17.99 -2.36
C MET A 269 -21.10 18.02 -3.10
N SER A 270 -21.24 17.24 -4.17
CA SER A 270 -22.46 17.18 -4.99
C SER A 270 -23.10 15.80 -5.04
N LEU A 271 -22.36 14.73 -4.70
CA LEU A 271 -22.83 13.35 -4.77
C LEU A 271 -22.61 12.60 -3.46
N ASN A 272 -23.65 11.95 -2.93
CA ASN A 272 -23.48 10.99 -1.83
C ASN A 272 -23.06 9.62 -2.37
N ILE A 273 -21.75 9.41 -2.49
CA ILE A 273 -21.18 8.20 -3.10
C ILE A 273 -21.63 6.94 -2.35
N LYS A 274 -22.36 6.05 -3.03
CA LYS A 274 -22.82 4.78 -2.44
C LYS A 274 -21.79 3.67 -2.53
N LYS A 275 -21.07 3.59 -3.66
CA LYS A 275 -20.04 2.58 -3.93
C LYS A 275 -18.95 3.15 -4.82
N ALA A 276 -17.75 2.60 -4.66
CA ALA A 276 -16.64 2.81 -5.57
C ALA A 276 -16.24 1.51 -6.25
N TYR A 277 -16.16 1.53 -7.58
CA TYR A 277 -15.73 0.42 -8.41
C TYR A 277 -14.25 0.62 -8.76
N VAL A 278 -13.41 -0.34 -8.39
CA VAL A 278 -11.94 -0.21 -8.50
C VAL A 278 -11.34 -1.47 -9.15
N PRO A 279 -10.22 -1.39 -9.88
CA PRO A 279 -9.65 -2.58 -10.51
C PRO A 279 -9.12 -3.54 -9.45
N SER A 280 -9.23 -4.84 -9.70
CA SER A 280 -8.72 -5.89 -8.81
C SER A 280 -7.22 -5.77 -8.50
N TYR A 281 -6.44 -5.11 -9.36
CA TYR A 281 -5.00 -4.85 -9.19
C TYR A 281 -4.66 -3.54 -8.48
N SER A 282 -5.52 -3.06 -7.58
CA SER A 282 -5.28 -1.82 -6.84
C SER A 282 -4.40 -2.04 -5.60
N CYS A 283 -3.35 -1.24 -5.42
CA CYS A 283 -2.54 -1.27 -4.21
C CYS A 283 -3.28 -0.66 -3.00
N VAL A 284 -2.91 -1.12 -1.80
CA VAL A 284 -3.55 -0.69 -0.54
C VAL A 284 -3.57 0.83 -0.38
N SER A 285 -2.48 1.52 -0.73
CA SER A 285 -2.41 2.97 -0.60
C SER A 285 -3.37 3.70 -1.53
N MET A 286 -3.64 3.19 -2.74
CA MET A 286 -4.62 3.81 -3.64
C MET A 286 -6.05 3.70 -3.10
N LEU A 287 -6.33 2.64 -2.33
CA LEU A 287 -7.66 2.35 -1.81
C LEU A 287 -7.93 3.02 -0.46
N GLN A 288 -6.87 3.41 0.26
CA GLN A 288 -6.97 4.06 1.56
C GLN A 288 -7.88 5.30 1.59
N PRO A 289 -7.88 6.20 0.59
CA PRO A 289 -8.81 7.34 0.56
C PRO A 289 -10.29 6.91 0.60
N PHE A 290 -10.67 5.86 -0.13
CA PHE A 290 -12.04 5.35 -0.13
C PHE A 290 -12.40 4.77 1.23
N VAL A 291 -11.48 4.03 1.85
CA VAL A 291 -11.63 3.48 3.20
C VAL A 291 -11.76 4.60 4.25
N ASP A 292 -10.96 5.65 4.13
CA ASP A 292 -10.99 6.83 5.01
C ASP A 292 -12.33 7.57 4.95
N TYR A 293 -13.00 7.56 3.79
CA TYR A 293 -14.33 8.15 3.59
C TYR A 293 -15.48 7.16 3.82
N GLU A 294 -15.20 5.96 4.34
CA GLU A 294 -16.18 4.89 4.55
C GLU A 294 -16.95 4.51 3.26
N ILE A 295 -16.34 4.66 2.08
CA ILE A 295 -16.94 4.31 0.79
C ILE A 295 -16.77 2.80 0.53
N PRO A 296 -17.86 2.03 0.36
CA PRO A 296 -17.78 0.62 0.03
C PRO A 296 -17.08 0.37 -1.31
N LEU A 297 -16.12 -0.55 -1.32
CA LEU A 297 -15.35 -0.92 -2.51
C LEU A 297 -15.95 -2.17 -3.18
N VAL A 298 -16.06 -2.12 -4.50
CA VAL A 298 -16.37 -3.26 -5.37
C VAL A 298 -15.23 -3.42 -6.38
N PHE A 299 -14.61 -4.59 -6.40
CA PHE A 299 -13.54 -4.88 -7.35
C PHE A 299 -14.13 -5.37 -8.67
N TYR A 300 -13.66 -4.82 -9.79
CA TYR A 300 -13.90 -5.39 -11.12
C TYR A 300 -12.68 -6.19 -11.58
N ASP A 301 -12.94 -7.30 -12.24
CA ASP A 301 -11.93 -8.28 -12.61
C ASP A 301 -11.17 -7.83 -13.87
N VAL A 302 -9.86 -8.08 -13.87
CA VAL A 302 -8.96 -7.80 -14.97
C VAL A 302 -8.05 -9.00 -15.17
N HIS A 303 -8.01 -9.50 -16.39
CA HIS A 303 -7.23 -10.67 -16.78
C HIS A 303 -6.23 -10.32 -17.87
N TYR A 304 -5.24 -11.19 -18.01
CA TYR A 304 -4.28 -11.15 -19.09
C TYR A 304 -4.13 -12.56 -19.63
N ASP A 305 -4.63 -12.76 -20.85
CA ASP A 305 -4.40 -13.97 -21.65
C ASP A 305 -3.59 -13.54 -22.88
N ASP A 306 -4.24 -13.16 -23.98
CA ASP A 306 -3.61 -12.61 -25.19
C ASP A 306 -3.65 -11.07 -25.26
N GLY A 307 -3.66 -10.45 -24.08
CA GLY A 307 -3.82 -9.02 -23.86
C GLY A 307 -4.76 -8.75 -22.69
N PHE A 308 -4.82 -7.49 -22.25
CA PHE A 308 -5.65 -7.14 -21.10
C PHE A 308 -7.14 -7.21 -21.44
N THR A 309 -7.93 -7.79 -20.55
CA THR A 309 -9.40 -7.81 -20.60
C THR A 309 -9.96 -7.28 -19.29
N TYR A 310 -11.07 -6.56 -19.38
CA TYR A 310 -11.68 -5.84 -18.25
C TYR A 310 -13.16 -6.21 -18.16
N HIS A 311 -13.60 -6.72 -17.01
CA HIS A 311 -14.99 -7.11 -16.80
C HIS A 311 -15.71 -6.05 -15.96
N VAL A 312 -16.33 -5.08 -16.64
CA VAL A 312 -17.11 -4.03 -15.99
C VAL A 312 -18.42 -4.60 -15.45
N PRO A 313 -18.67 -4.58 -14.13
CA PRO A 313 -19.93 -5.05 -13.56
C PRO A 313 -21.06 -4.05 -13.80
N GLN A 314 -22.30 -4.48 -13.59
CA GLN A 314 -23.41 -3.56 -13.44
C GLN A 314 -23.19 -2.67 -12.21
N ILE A 315 -23.33 -1.36 -12.38
CA ILE A 315 -23.13 -0.40 -11.30
C ILE A 315 -24.44 0.08 -10.67
N ASP A 316 -24.35 0.50 -9.41
CA ASP A 316 -25.44 1.19 -8.73
C ASP A 316 -25.45 2.69 -9.09
N ASN A 317 -26.60 3.36 -8.90
CA ASN A 317 -26.65 4.82 -8.95
C ASN A 317 -25.74 5.45 -7.90
N ASP A 318 -25.30 6.69 -8.15
CA ASP A 318 -24.42 7.46 -7.25
C ASP A 318 -23.08 6.76 -6.98
N SER A 319 -22.51 6.17 -8.04
CA SER A 319 -21.25 5.43 -7.97
C SER A 319 -20.07 6.21 -8.56
N VAL A 320 -18.88 5.92 -8.03
CA VAL A 320 -17.60 6.36 -8.59
C VAL A 320 -16.87 5.15 -9.15
N ALA A 321 -16.19 5.32 -10.29
CA ALA A 321 -15.29 4.30 -10.83
C ALA A 321 -13.86 4.85 -10.85
N LEU A 322 -12.93 4.13 -10.22
CA LEU A 322 -11.50 4.32 -10.41
C LEU A 322 -11.06 3.42 -11.57
N VAL A 323 -10.45 4.01 -12.59
CA VAL A 323 -9.93 3.27 -13.75
C VAL A 323 -8.45 3.57 -13.91
N MET A 324 -7.63 2.55 -14.09
CA MET A 324 -6.18 2.68 -14.24
C MET A 324 -5.72 1.82 -15.40
N ASN A 325 -4.81 2.31 -16.24
CA ASN A 325 -4.16 1.45 -17.23
C ASN A 325 -3.09 0.54 -16.60
N TYR A 326 -2.95 -0.69 -17.08
CA TYR A 326 -1.94 -1.60 -16.57
C TYR A 326 -0.59 -1.32 -17.25
N PHE A 327 0.35 -0.76 -16.48
CA PHE A 327 1.72 -0.42 -16.86
C PHE A 327 1.98 0.50 -18.05
N GLY A 328 0.96 1.11 -18.67
CA GLY A 328 1.16 1.97 -19.84
C GLY A 328 1.15 1.18 -21.15
N ILE A 329 0.44 0.04 -21.18
CA ILE A 329 0.39 -0.90 -22.30
C ILE A 329 -1.06 -1.05 -22.76
N GLU A 330 -1.28 -1.17 -24.07
CA GLU A 330 -2.62 -1.31 -24.68
C GLU A 330 -3.61 -0.23 -24.19
N THR A 331 -3.14 1.01 -24.06
CA THR A 331 -3.90 2.13 -23.46
C THR A 331 -5.27 2.37 -24.09
N HIS A 332 -5.45 2.00 -25.37
CA HIS A 332 -6.72 2.07 -26.08
C HIS A 332 -7.84 1.22 -25.45
N LYS A 333 -7.53 0.06 -24.83
CA LYS A 333 -8.54 -0.82 -24.22
C LYS A 333 -9.23 -0.19 -23.02
N VAL A 334 -8.50 0.61 -22.25
CA VAL A 334 -9.01 1.31 -21.06
C VAL A 334 -10.05 2.36 -21.43
N LYS A 335 -9.99 2.93 -22.63
CA LYS A 335 -10.99 3.90 -23.11
C LYS A 335 -12.38 3.30 -23.16
N ASN A 336 -12.51 2.04 -23.58
CA ASN A 336 -13.80 1.34 -23.62
C ASN A 336 -14.37 1.13 -22.21
N VAL A 337 -13.52 0.71 -21.27
CA VAL A 337 -13.88 0.54 -19.85
C VAL A 337 -14.44 1.85 -19.26
N ILE A 338 -13.79 2.97 -19.55
CA ILE A 338 -14.23 4.30 -19.10
C ILE A 338 -15.59 4.63 -19.68
N MET A 339 -15.81 4.39 -20.98
CA MET A 339 -17.10 4.64 -21.63
C MET A 339 -18.21 3.77 -21.04
N ASP A 340 -17.94 2.49 -20.74
CA ASP A 340 -18.92 1.58 -20.14
C ASP A 340 -19.37 2.06 -18.76
N PHE A 341 -18.45 2.53 -17.91
CA PHE A 341 -18.79 3.13 -16.61
C PHE A 341 -19.59 4.44 -16.77
N LYS A 342 -19.19 5.30 -17.72
CA LYS A 342 -19.88 6.56 -17.99
C LYS A 342 -21.31 6.35 -18.49
N GLN A 343 -21.52 5.39 -19.38
CA GLN A 343 -22.85 5.06 -19.92
C GLN A 343 -23.81 4.57 -18.84
N GLN A 344 -23.28 3.88 -17.82
CA GLN A 344 -24.06 3.46 -16.67
C GLN A 344 -24.24 4.55 -15.59
N GLY A 345 -23.66 5.74 -15.79
CA GLY A 345 -23.85 6.91 -14.92
C GLY A 345 -22.82 7.09 -13.80
N ALA A 346 -21.69 6.39 -13.82
CA ALA A 346 -20.62 6.63 -12.85
C ALA A 346 -19.91 7.98 -13.10
N ILE A 347 -19.41 8.58 -12.03
CA ILE A 347 -18.31 9.56 -12.11
C ILE A 347 -17.00 8.77 -12.21
N VAL A 348 -16.19 9.07 -13.22
CA VAL A 348 -14.93 8.35 -13.48
C VAL A 348 -13.73 9.17 -13.03
N ILE A 349 -12.92 8.55 -12.16
CA ILE A 349 -11.57 8.99 -11.81
C ILE A 349 -10.59 8.10 -12.59
N GLU A 350 -9.86 8.68 -13.54
CA GLU A 350 -8.81 7.98 -14.27
C GLU A 350 -7.45 8.18 -13.60
N ASP A 351 -6.88 7.11 -13.07
CA ASP A 351 -5.51 7.05 -12.61
C ASP A 351 -4.58 6.84 -13.81
N ILE A 352 -3.98 7.93 -14.26
CA ILE A 352 -3.03 7.92 -15.37
C ILE A 352 -1.60 7.65 -14.90
N THR A 353 -1.37 7.24 -13.65
CA THR A 353 -0.02 7.00 -13.12
C THR A 353 0.78 6.06 -14.01
N HIS A 354 0.15 5.05 -14.64
CA HIS A 354 0.87 4.14 -15.54
C HIS A 354 0.91 4.59 -17.00
N SER A 355 -0.02 5.43 -17.44
CA SER A 355 -0.12 5.91 -18.81
C SER A 355 0.40 7.33 -19.01
N MET A 356 0.86 8.00 -17.95
CA MET A 356 1.16 9.43 -17.91
C MET A 356 2.03 9.91 -19.08
N LEU A 357 3.02 9.10 -19.47
CA LEU A 357 3.98 9.42 -20.53
C LEU A 357 3.74 8.66 -21.84
N CYS A 358 2.57 8.04 -22.00
CA CYS A 358 2.12 7.48 -23.28
C CYS A 358 1.61 8.58 -24.20
N GLN A 359 1.62 8.37 -25.51
CA GLN A 359 1.14 9.39 -26.47
C GLN A 359 -0.37 9.67 -26.33
N GLN A 360 -1.13 8.72 -25.79
CA GLN A 360 -2.55 8.84 -25.48
C GLN A 360 -2.76 8.66 -23.97
N ASN A 361 -2.14 9.53 -23.17
CA ASN A 361 -2.02 9.37 -21.72
C ASN A 361 -3.33 9.42 -20.92
N ALA A 362 -4.40 9.99 -21.48
CA ALA A 362 -5.68 10.18 -20.81
C ALA A 362 -6.89 10.02 -21.74
N SER A 363 -7.99 9.49 -21.22
CA SER A 363 -9.24 9.33 -21.94
C SER A 363 -10.09 10.60 -21.91
N VAL A 364 -10.76 10.90 -23.02
CA VAL A 364 -11.67 12.04 -23.14
C VAL A 364 -12.98 11.80 -22.34
N GLY A 365 -13.25 10.57 -21.89
CA GLY A 365 -14.48 10.23 -21.15
C GLY A 365 -14.45 10.52 -19.65
N SER A 366 -13.27 10.75 -19.06
CA SER A 366 -13.07 10.80 -17.61
C SER A 366 -13.45 12.15 -17.00
N ASP A 367 -13.97 12.17 -15.78
CA ASP A 367 -14.36 13.41 -15.09
C ASP A 367 -13.17 14.01 -14.32
N TYR A 368 -12.35 13.13 -13.74
CA TYR A 368 -11.12 13.47 -13.01
C TYR A 368 -9.96 12.64 -13.53
N TYR A 369 -8.77 13.22 -13.46
CA TYR A 369 -7.50 12.57 -13.74
C TYR A 369 -6.60 12.68 -12.52
N ILE A 370 -5.92 11.60 -12.15
CA ILE A 370 -4.94 11.61 -11.07
C ILE A 370 -3.65 10.92 -11.50
N THR A 371 -2.50 11.37 -10.98
CA THR A 371 -1.22 10.70 -11.21
C THR A 371 -0.28 10.83 -10.01
N SER A 372 0.52 9.79 -9.78
CA SER A 372 1.66 9.81 -8.85
C SER A 372 2.97 10.10 -9.58
N LEU A 373 3.46 11.33 -9.45
CA LEU A 373 4.70 11.79 -10.10
C LEU A 373 5.95 11.05 -9.59
N ARG A 374 5.97 10.65 -8.31
CA ARG A 374 7.05 9.87 -7.68
C ARG A 374 7.30 8.50 -8.32
N LYS A 375 6.37 8.01 -9.14
CA LYS A 375 6.53 6.72 -9.85
C LYS A 375 7.41 6.87 -11.09
N TRP A 376 7.50 8.08 -11.64
CA TRP A 376 8.26 8.38 -12.85
C TRP A 376 9.56 9.13 -12.58
N LEU A 377 9.62 9.89 -11.47
CA LEU A 377 10.66 10.85 -11.21
C LEU A 377 11.26 10.67 -9.82
N GLY A 378 12.54 11.01 -9.71
CA GLY A 378 13.29 10.99 -8.46
C GLY A 378 12.98 12.18 -7.57
N ILE A 379 11.72 12.31 -7.16
CA ILE A 379 11.23 13.39 -6.32
C ILE A 379 10.69 12.84 -4.99
N PRO A 380 10.91 13.52 -3.84
CA PRO A 380 10.46 13.03 -2.56
C PRO A 380 8.93 13.09 -2.35
N SER A 381 8.25 14.09 -2.91
CA SER A 381 6.78 14.21 -2.92
C SER A 381 6.26 14.51 -4.32
N GLY A 382 4.99 14.20 -4.58
CA GLY A 382 4.37 14.55 -5.85
C GLY A 382 3.20 13.67 -6.22
N GLY A 383 2.05 14.31 -6.37
CA GLY A 383 0.89 13.83 -7.10
C GLY A 383 0.22 15.00 -7.81
N TRP A 384 -0.68 14.69 -8.72
CA TRP A 384 -1.44 15.69 -9.45
C TRP A 384 -2.88 15.21 -9.61
N VAL A 385 -3.82 16.15 -9.48
CA VAL A 385 -5.25 15.96 -9.74
C VAL A 385 -5.71 17.02 -10.73
N GLY A 386 -6.40 16.58 -11.78
CA GLY A 386 -7.05 17.43 -12.76
C GLY A 386 -8.55 17.13 -12.81
N LYS A 387 -9.37 18.18 -12.88
CA LYS A 387 -10.81 18.07 -13.10
C LYS A 387 -11.09 18.53 -14.51
N ARG A 388 -11.64 17.61 -15.32
CA ARG A 388 -11.85 17.84 -16.75
C ARG A 388 -12.66 19.10 -17.00
N SER A 389 -13.79 19.25 -16.30
CA SER A 389 -14.67 20.40 -16.43
C SER A 389 -15.07 21.02 -15.10
N GLY A 390 -15.02 22.35 -15.03
CA GLY A 390 -15.29 23.12 -13.82
C GLY A 390 -14.07 23.24 -12.89
N SER A 391 -14.29 23.69 -11.66
CA SER A 391 -13.21 23.99 -10.71
C SER A 391 -13.12 22.97 -9.57
N ILE A 392 -11.90 22.76 -9.05
CA ILE A 392 -11.65 22.00 -7.83
C ILE A 392 -11.82 22.95 -6.64
N LEU A 393 -12.82 22.68 -5.79
CA LEU A 393 -13.23 23.63 -4.76
C LEU A 393 -12.23 23.75 -3.60
N LYS A 394 -11.52 22.66 -3.28
CA LYS A 394 -10.55 22.63 -2.18
C LYS A 394 -9.21 22.08 -2.65
N LYS A 395 -8.26 22.99 -2.84
CA LYS A 395 -6.89 22.65 -3.25
C LYS A 395 -5.94 22.52 -2.05
N PRO A 396 -4.83 21.77 -2.20
CA PRO A 396 -3.78 21.72 -1.19
C PRO A 396 -3.21 23.09 -0.87
N TYR A 397 -3.04 23.37 0.42
CA TYR A 397 -2.60 24.69 0.91
C TYR A 397 -1.50 24.61 1.98
N LEU A 398 -1.26 23.43 2.57
CA LEU A 398 -0.29 23.23 3.63
C LEU A 398 1.12 22.99 3.07
N ASP A 399 2.13 23.62 3.68
CA ASP A 399 3.55 23.40 3.38
C ASP A 399 3.98 21.97 3.76
N SER A 400 4.89 21.39 2.98
CA SER A 400 5.39 20.03 3.18
C SER A 400 6.92 19.90 3.13
N ASN A 401 7.65 21.00 3.01
CA ASN A 401 9.11 21.01 2.85
C ASN A 401 9.83 20.32 4.03
N HIS A 402 9.33 20.50 5.24
CA HIS A 402 9.89 19.88 6.44
C HIS A 402 9.66 18.36 6.52
N LEU A 403 8.65 17.83 5.83
CA LEU A 403 8.29 16.40 5.88
C LEU A 403 9.15 15.54 4.96
N VAL A 404 9.75 16.14 3.94
CA VAL A 404 10.57 15.42 2.95
C VAL A 404 12.04 15.30 3.34
N VAL A 405 12.48 15.92 4.44
CA VAL A 405 13.90 15.94 4.86
C VAL A 405 14.47 14.53 5.00
N ASP A 406 13.78 13.65 5.74
CA ASP A 406 14.23 12.26 5.95
C ASP A 406 14.16 11.44 4.65
N LYS A 407 13.18 11.74 3.80
CA LYS A 407 13.07 11.11 2.48
C LYS A 407 14.24 11.47 1.58
N VAL A 408 14.61 12.75 1.53
CA VAL A 408 15.75 13.26 0.78
C VAL A 408 17.05 12.65 1.30
N ALA A 409 17.22 12.57 2.63
CA ALA A 409 18.36 11.90 3.24
C ALA A 409 18.46 10.43 2.78
N GLY A 410 17.35 9.68 2.85
CA GLY A 410 17.31 8.29 2.35
C GLY A 410 17.59 8.17 0.85
N MET A 411 17.14 9.12 0.03
CA MET A 411 17.44 9.12 -1.42
C MET A 411 18.93 9.37 -1.71
N LYS A 412 19.59 10.26 -0.95
CA LYS A 412 21.04 10.51 -1.07
C LYS A 412 21.85 9.32 -0.57
N GLU A 413 21.44 8.75 0.55
CA GLU A 413 22.06 7.57 1.13
C GLU A 413 21.97 6.35 0.19
N LYS A 414 20.83 6.19 -0.49
CA LYS A 414 20.70 5.21 -1.57
C LYS A 414 21.72 5.46 -2.68
N PHE A 415 21.91 6.70 -3.13
CA PHE A 415 22.91 7.00 -4.16
C PHE A 415 24.33 6.62 -3.70
N ALA A 416 24.68 6.95 -2.44
CA ALA A 416 25.95 6.54 -1.84
C ALA A 416 26.13 5.01 -1.84
N TYR A 417 25.07 4.26 -1.51
CA TYR A 417 25.08 2.80 -1.58
C TYR A 417 25.26 2.27 -3.01
N LEU A 418 24.53 2.82 -3.99
CA LEU A 418 24.61 2.40 -5.40
C LEU A 418 25.99 2.63 -6.02
N THR A 419 26.67 3.70 -5.57
CA THR A 419 28.00 4.10 -6.03
C THR A 419 29.14 3.44 -5.27
N GLY A 420 28.85 2.65 -4.22
CA GLY A 420 29.85 1.95 -3.40
C GLY A 420 30.47 2.79 -2.30
N ASN A 421 29.97 4.01 -2.06
CA ASN A 421 30.39 4.89 -0.97
C ASN A 421 29.79 4.50 0.39
N GLN A 422 28.84 3.56 0.41
CA GLN A 422 28.22 3.06 1.61
C GLN A 422 27.98 1.55 1.50
N GLU A 423 28.33 0.81 2.56
CA GLU A 423 28.21 -0.65 2.58
C GLU A 423 26.81 -1.10 3.04
N SER A 424 26.15 -0.42 3.98
CA SER A 424 24.84 -0.90 4.45
C SER A 424 23.68 -0.23 3.72
N LYS A 425 22.74 -1.03 3.20
CA LYS A 425 21.44 -0.56 2.72
C LYS A 425 20.37 -0.41 3.79
N GLU A 426 20.62 -0.90 5.01
CA GLU A 426 19.59 -0.93 6.07
C GLU A 426 19.04 0.46 6.38
N SER A 427 19.92 1.45 6.46
CA SER A 427 19.56 2.80 6.90
C SER A 427 18.65 3.51 5.90
N PHE A 428 18.98 3.53 4.59
CA PHE A 428 18.10 4.16 3.61
C PHE A 428 16.78 3.39 3.43
N LEU A 429 16.78 2.06 3.55
CA LEU A 429 15.55 1.25 3.52
C LEU A 429 14.63 1.59 4.70
N LEU A 430 15.21 1.78 5.89
CA LEU A 430 14.47 2.18 7.08
C LEU A 430 13.89 3.59 6.94
N LEU A 431 14.68 4.56 6.47
CA LEU A 431 14.22 5.93 6.20
C LEU A 431 13.07 5.92 5.18
N HIS A 432 13.23 5.19 4.08
CA HIS A 432 12.21 5.11 3.05
C HIS A 432 10.92 4.48 3.58
N SER A 433 11.03 3.35 4.28
CA SER A 433 9.86 2.65 4.80
C SER A 433 9.15 3.42 5.91
N THR A 434 9.90 4.16 6.74
CA THR A 434 9.33 5.03 7.77
C THR A 434 8.57 6.19 7.13
N PHE A 435 9.16 6.84 6.13
CA PHE A 435 8.49 7.91 5.39
C PHE A 435 7.19 7.45 4.71
N GLU A 436 7.20 6.32 3.99
CA GLU A 436 5.98 5.81 3.34
C GLU A 436 4.90 5.42 4.37
N ASN A 437 5.32 5.01 5.58
CA ASN A 437 4.43 4.74 6.71
C ASN A 437 3.74 6.01 7.21
N ASP A 438 4.53 7.04 7.49
CA ASP A 438 4.03 8.31 8.05
C ASP A 438 3.13 9.03 7.03
N LEU A 439 3.47 8.92 5.74
CA LEU A 439 2.72 9.52 4.63
C LEU A 439 1.24 9.14 4.71
N ILE A 440 0.90 7.86 5.01
CA ILE A 440 -0.46 7.31 5.08
C ILE A 440 -1.40 8.18 5.92
N HIS A 441 -0.88 8.79 7.00
CA HIS A 441 -1.67 9.53 7.97
C HIS A 441 -1.58 11.06 7.81
N LEU A 442 -0.63 11.57 7.03
CA LEU A 442 -0.24 12.99 7.04
C LEU A 442 -0.51 13.74 5.74
N ASP A 443 -0.72 13.08 4.61
CA ASP A 443 -0.69 13.74 3.30
C ASP A 443 -1.93 14.55 2.90
N LYS A 444 -2.90 14.73 3.79
CA LYS A 444 -4.15 15.43 3.47
C LYS A 444 -3.89 16.92 3.30
N MET A 445 -4.16 17.44 2.10
CA MET A 445 -4.03 18.88 1.74
C MET A 445 -2.61 19.47 1.79
N LEU A 446 -1.58 18.62 1.90
CA LEU A 446 -0.19 19.01 1.72
C LEU A 446 0.10 19.30 0.24
N LYS A 447 0.80 20.40 -0.02
CA LYS A 447 1.35 20.74 -1.33
C LYS A 447 2.52 19.81 -1.68
N ILE A 448 2.85 19.76 -2.97
CA ILE A 448 4.17 19.30 -3.41
C ILE A 448 5.25 20.20 -2.79
N ASP A 449 6.36 19.62 -2.35
CA ASP A 449 7.50 20.37 -1.79
C ASP A 449 8.31 21.09 -2.87
N ASP A 450 9.09 22.10 -2.46
CA ASP A 450 9.81 22.99 -3.37
C ASP A 450 10.96 22.28 -4.11
N LEU A 451 11.60 21.28 -3.47
CA LEU A 451 12.64 20.47 -4.11
C LEU A 451 12.05 19.61 -5.23
N SER A 452 10.94 18.92 -4.95
CA SER A 452 10.22 18.13 -5.95
C SER A 452 9.76 18.99 -7.13
N LEU A 453 9.23 20.18 -6.85
CA LEU A 453 8.83 21.13 -7.88
C LEU A 453 10.03 21.66 -8.69
N GLY A 454 11.15 21.94 -8.01
CA GLY A 454 12.41 22.32 -8.64
C GLY A 454 12.90 21.27 -9.63
N ILE A 455 12.93 20.00 -9.21
CA ILE A 455 13.31 18.87 -10.07
C ILE A 455 12.35 18.75 -11.26
N LEU A 456 11.04 18.82 -11.01
CA LEU A 456 10.02 18.70 -12.05
C LEU A 456 10.18 19.76 -13.14
N ASN A 457 10.43 21.02 -12.74
CA ASN A 457 10.61 22.14 -13.66
C ASN A 457 11.85 22.04 -14.56
N HIS A 458 12.85 21.24 -14.17
CA HIS A 458 14.11 21.09 -14.92
C HIS A 458 14.25 19.70 -15.57
N THR A 459 13.25 18.83 -15.43
CA THR A 459 13.29 17.49 -16.03
C THR A 459 12.86 17.58 -17.50
N ASP A 460 13.72 17.10 -18.40
CA ASP A 460 13.37 16.89 -19.80
C ASP A 460 12.54 15.60 -19.95
N MET A 461 11.23 15.76 -20.07
CA MET A 461 10.32 14.62 -20.21
C MET A 461 10.45 13.88 -21.54
N HIS A 462 10.95 14.54 -22.60
CA HIS A 462 11.19 13.85 -23.87
C HIS A 462 12.34 12.87 -23.76
N GLU A 463 13.44 13.23 -23.07
CA GLU A 463 14.54 12.29 -22.81
C GLU A 463 14.11 11.16 -21.87
N VAL A 464 13.27 11.44 -20.86
CA VAL A 464 12.69 10.39 -20.00
C VAL A 464 11.90 9.36 -20.82
N ILE A 465 11.01 9.82 -21.72
CA ILE A 465 10.22 8.95 -22.59
C ILE A 465 11.14 8.15 -23.51
N LYS A 466 12.08 8.82 -24.18
CA LYS A 466 13.01 8.22 -25.11
C LYS A 466 13.84 7.11 -24.45
N ARG A 467 14.48 7.40 -23.32
CA ARG A 467 15.32 6.42 -22.61
C ARG A 467 14.54 5.19 -22.18
N ARG A 468 13.31 5.38 -21.68
CA ARG A 468 12.44 4.26 -21.28
C ARG A 468 12.06 3.38 -22.47
N ARG A 469 11.67 3.99 -23.60
CA ARG A 469 11.35 3.25 -24.82
C ARG A 469 12.57 2.51 -25.38
N GLU A 470 13.76 3.10 -25.32
CA GLU A 470 15.02 2.43 -25.66
C GLU A 470 15.26 1.21 -24.76
N ASN A 471 15.15 1.38 -23.44
CA ASN A 471 15.35 0.30 -22.47
C ASN A 471 14.36 -0.85 -22.66
N VAL A 472 13.08 -0.54 -22.85
CA VAL A 472 12.04 -1.53 -23.16
C VAL A 472 12.36 -2.27 -24.47
N SER A 473 12.78 -1.55 -25.52
CA SER A 473 13.15 -2.16 -26.80
C SER A 473 14.30 -3.16 -26.65
N VAL A 474 15.33 -2.82 -25.88
CA VAL A 474 16.46 -3.74 -25.58
C VAL A 474 15.95 -5.00 -24.87
N LEU A 475 15.14 -4.85 -23.82
CA LEU A 475 14.59 -5.99 -23.07
C LEU A 475 13.72 -6.89 -23.96
N VAL A 476 12.80 -6.30 -24.74
CA VAL A 476 11.89 -7.05 -25.62
C VAL A 476 12.68 -7.80 -26.69
N HIS A 477 13.67 -7.17 -27.32
CA HIS A 477 14.48 -7.82 -28.34
C HIS A 477 15.35 -8.93 -27.76
N GLY A 478 15.95 -8.68 -26.59
CA GLY A 478 16.85 -9.63 -25.96
C GLY A 478 16.16 -10.79 -25.24
N LEU A 479 14.83 -10.83 -25.17
CA LEU A 479 14.05 -11.91 -24.56
C LEU A 479 13.07 -12.56 -25.54
N ASN A 480 13.16 -12.22 -26.84
CA ASN A 480 12.23 -12.71 -27.86
C ASN A 480 12.50 -14.15 -28.30
N ASP A 481 13.61 -14.73 -27.84
CA ASP A 481 14.07 -16.08 -28.14
C ASP A 481 13.46 -17.13 -27.20
N PHE A 482 12.85 -16.70 -26.10
CA PHE A 482 12.10 -17.56 -25.20
C PHE A 482 10.80 -18.06 -25.84
N ASP A 483 10.47 -19.32 -25.59
CA ASP A 483 9.16 -19.88 -25.93
C ASP A 483 8.07 -19.26 -25.04
N ASP A 484 6.91 -18.93 -25.63
CA ASP A 484 5.76 -18.33 -24.93
C ASP A 484 5.22 -19.21 -23.77
N HIS A 485 5.50 -20.51 -23.77
CA HIS A 485 5.18 -21.42 -22.67
C HIS A 485 6.08 -21.24 -21.43
N ILE A 486 7.25 -20.63 -21.61
CA ILE A 486 8.23 -20.38 -20.55
C ILE A 486 8.12 -18.95 -20.05
N LEU A 487 8.23 -17.99 -20.97
CA LEU A 487 8.23 -16.56 -20.68
C LEU A 487 7.54 -15.83 -21.82
N ARG A 488 6.46 -15.13 -21.48
CA ARG A 488 5.67 -14.36 -22.43
C ARG A 488 5.77 -12.86 -22.16
N ILE A 489 5.90 -12.07 -23.22
CA ILE A 489 5.95 -10.61 -23.20
C ILE A 489 4.70 -10.05 -23.89
N PRO A 490 4.04 -9.00 -23.35
CA PRO A 490 2.93 -8.37 -24.05
C PRO A 490 3.35 -7.71 -25.36
N LYS A 491 2.41 -7.66 -26.31
CA LYS A 491 2.60 -6.88 -27.53
C LYS A 491 2.61 -5.39 -27.18
N LEU A 492 3.68 -4.71 -27.61
CA LEU A 492 3.91 -3.29 -27.35
C LEU A 492 3.85 -2.50 -28.66
N GLU A 493 3.11 -1.39 -28.65
CA GLU A 493 3.13 -0.44 -29.74
C GLU A 493 4.07 0.72 -29.39
N MET A 494 5.35 0.61 -29.75
CA MET A 494 6.41 1.55 -29.30
C MET A 494 6.21 3.02 -29.72
N SER A 495 5.34 3.31 -30.70
CA SER A 495 4.89 4.67 -31.02
C SER A 495 4.02 5.26 -29.91
N VAL A 496 3.19 4.46 -29.27
CA VAL A 496 2.14 4.87 -28.33
C VAL A 496 2.55 4.57 -26.88
N ASP A 497 3.02 3.36 -26.62
CA ASP A 497 3.28 2.85 -25.28
C ASP A 497 4.59 3.40 -24.71
N THR A 498 4.55 3.74 -23.43
CA THR A 498 5.73 4.09 -22.63
C THR A 498 5.59 3.39 -21.29
N PRO A 499 6.05 2.13 -21.18
CA PRO A 499 5.80 1.36 -19.97
C PRO A 499 6.54 1.90 -18.75
N ILE A 500 5.88 1.88 -17.59
CA ILE A 500 6.53 2.17 -16.31
C ILE A 500 7.43 1.02 -15.85
N TYR A 501 7.00 -0.21 -16.13
CA TYR A 501 7.72 -1.48 -16.04
C TYR A 501 7.39 -2.32 -17.27
N LEU A 502 8.27 -3.25 -17.64
CA LEU A 502 7.96 -4.28 -18.63
C LEU A 502 7.44 -5.54 -17.90
N PRO A 503 6.15 -5.86 -17.94
CA PRO A 503 5.65 -7.10 -17.36
C PRO A 503 6.07 -8.29 -18.23
N ILE A 504 6.50 -9.36 -17.58
CA ILE A 504 6.71 -10.68 -18.17
C ILE A 504 5.82 -11.69 -17.47
N PHE A 505 5.34 -12.68 -18.22
CA PHE A 505 4.37 -13.67 -17.75
C PHE A 505 4.97 -15.08 -17.80
N LEU A 506 4.98 -15.76 -16.66
CA LEU A 506 5.50 -17.13 -16.48
C LEU A 506 4.55 -17.91 -15.57
N ASN A 507 4.61 -19.24 -15.58
CA ASN A 507 3.92 -20.02 -14.54
C ASN A 507 4.46 -19.65 -13.14
N MET A 508 3.64 -19.84 -12.10
CA MET A 508 3.96 -19.40 -10.73
C MET A 508 5.30 -19.91 -10.18
N GLU A 509 5.66 -21.16 -10.49
CA GLU A 509 6.92 -21.77 -10.02
C GLU A 509 8.13 -21.10 -10.67
N ASN A 510 8.10 -20.95 -12.00
CA ASN A 510 9.13 -20.27 -12.76
C ASN A 510 9.24 -18.79 -12.37
N ARG A 511 8.09 -18.15 -12.14
CA ARG A 511 7.99 -16.76 -11.67
C ARG A 511 8.74 -16.59 -10.35
N ASP A 512 8.42 -17.39 -9.33
CA ASP A 512 9.05 -17.28 -8.01
C ASP A 512 10.55 -17.62 -8.09
N SER A 513 10.92 -18.67 -8.82
CA SER A 513 12.32 -19.08 -9.06
C SER A 513 13.14 -17.98 -9.73
N LEU A 514 12.65 -17.41 -10.84
CA LEU A 514 13.33 -16.33 -11.56
C LEU A 514 13.49 -15.09 -10.69
N ARG A 515 12.46 -14.74 -9.91
CA ARG A 515 12.54 -13.60 -9.00
C ARG A 515 13.63 -13.77 -7.96
N GLU A 516 13.69 -14.94 -7.31
CA GLU A 516 14.74 -15.24 -6.33
C GLU A 516 16.13 -15.19 -6.98
N PHE A 517 16.23 -15.69 -8.21
CA PHE A 517 17.46 -15.67 -8.98
C PHE A 517 17.95 -14.26 -9.34
N LEU A 518 17.04 -13.37 -9.75
CA LEU A 518 17.34 -11.98 -10.06
C LEU A 518 17.71 -11.19 -8.79
N VAL A 519 16.93 -11.35 -7.72
CA VAL A 519 17.15 -10.64 -6.45
C VAL A 519 18.46 -11.06 -5.80
N SER A 520 18.81 -12.35 -5.85
CA SER A 520 20.10 -12.85 -5.36
C SER A 520 21.28 -12.23 -6.10
N ARG A 521 21.05 -11.71 -7.32
CA ARG A 521 22.03 -11.09 -8.22
C ARG A 521 21.93 -9.56 -8.28
N GLY A 522 21.20 -8.95 -7.35
CA GLY A 522 21.11 -7.49 -7.25
C GLY A 522 20.18 -6.85 -8.27
N ILE A 523 19.27 -7.61 -8.88
CA ILE A 523 18.27 -7.12 -9.82
C ILE A 523 16.90 -7.17 -9.15
N TYR A 524 16.36 -6.00 -8.83
CA TYR A 524 15.03 -5.86 -8.28
C TYR A 524 13.98 -6.21 -9.34
N CYS A 525 13.15 -7.19 -9.03
CA CYS A 525 12.03 -7.60 -9.86
C CYS A 525 10.80 -7.84 -8.96
N PRO A 526 9.89 -6.85 -8.84
CA PRO A 526 8.70 -6.97 -8.05
C PRO A 526 7.62 -7.77 -8.78
N ILE A 527 6.67 -8.24 -7.99
CA ILE A 527 5.39 -8.77 -8.46
C ILE A 527 4.37 -7.66 -8.22
N HIS A 528 3.72 -7.17 -9.26
CA HIS A 528 2.63 -6.21 -9.15
C HIS A 528 1.30 -6.86 -9.54
N TRP A 529 0.19 -6.62 -8.85
CA TRP A 529 0.02 -6.01 -7.53
C TRP A 529 -0.35 -7.09 -6.50
N PRO A 530 -0.07 -6.91 -5.20
CA PRO A 530 -0.49 -7.88 -4.20
C PRO A 530 -2.02 -8.12 -4.28
N GLU A 531 -2.48 -9.31 -3.93
CA GLU A 531 -3.90 -9.53 -3.68
C GLU A 531 -4.26 -8.68 -2.47
N VAL A 532 -5.24 -7.80 -2.67
CA VAL A 532 -5.70 -6.84 -1.68
C VAL A 532 -7.20 -7.03 -1.49
N MET A 533 -7.64 -7.13 -0.23
CA MET A 533 -9.05 -7.05 0.17
C MET A 533 -10.00 -8.09 -0.44
N GLY A 534 -9.51 -9.30 -0.74
CA GLY A 534 -10.34 -10.39 -1.25
C GLY A 534 -10.78 -10.21 -2.71
N ALA A 535 -10.11 -9.33 -3.47
CA ALA A 535 -10.19 -9.33 -4.92
C ALA A 535 -9.75 -10.71 -5.44
N LYS A 536 -10.47 -11.28 -6.41
CA LYS A 536 -10.07 -12.55 -7.03
C LYS A 536 -8.68 -12.40 -7.64
N VAL A 537 -7.98 -13.53 -7.70
CA VAL A 537 -6.66 -13.66 -8.32
C VAL A 537 -6.68 -13.01 -9.72
N GLY A 538 -6.06 -11.83 -9.81
CA GLY A 538 -5.84 -11.15 -11.08
C GLY A 538 -4.53 -11.60 -11.72
N ILE A 539 -3.91 -10.69 -12.45
CA ILE A 539 -2.73 -10.87 -13.30
C ILE A 539 -1.45 -11.28 -12.51
N ARG A 540 -1.48 -11.14 -11.18
CA ARG A 540 -0.35 -11.30 -10.26
C ARG A 540 0.30 -12.70 -10.25
N GLU A 541 -0.47 -13.78 -10.42
CA GLU A 541 0.09 -15.13 -10.21
C GLU A 541 1.27 -15.42 -11.11
N ASN A 542 1.20 -14.89 -12.33
CA ASN A 542 2.13 -15.18 -13.40
C ASN A 542 3.04 -13.98 -13.73
N GLU A 543 2.83 -12.81 -13.14
CA GLU A 543 3.52 -11.58 -13.50
C GLU A 543 4.82 -11.36 -12.71
N LEU A 544 5.83 -10.88 -13.42
CA LEU A 544 7.02 -10.19 -12.89
C LEU A 544 7.27 -8.90 -13.66
N SER A 545 7.66 -7.86 -12.94
CA SER A 545 7.90 -6.55 -13.55
C SER A 545 9.40 -6.30 -13.72
N LEU A 546 9.88 -6.25 -14.97
CA LEU A 546 11.25 -5.87 -15.26
C LEU A 546 11.41 -4.34 -15.19
N VAL A 547 12.50 -3.90 -14.56
CA VAL A 547 12.87 -2.49 -14.49
C VAL A 547 13.33 -2.01 -15.87
N CYS A 548 12.70 -0.96 -16.37
CA CYS A 548 13.01 -0.33 -17.66
C CYS A 548 13.09 1.20 -17.56
N ASP A 549 13.35 1.72 -16.36
CA ASP A 549 13.33 3.16 -16.10
C ASP A 549 14.54 3.90 -16.69
N GLN A 550 14.42 5.23 -16.76
CA GLN A 550 15.38 6.10 -17.41
C GLN A 550 16.73 6.26 -16.67
N ARG A 551 16.85 5.77 -15.43
CA ARG A 551 18.09 5.87 -14.65
C ARG A 551 19.11 4.81 -15.06
N TYR A 552 18.62 3.73 -15.68
CA TYR A 552 19.43 2.61 -16.10
C TYR A 552 19.81 2.73 -17.57
N SER A 553 21.01 2.27 -17.87
CA SER A 553 21.55 2.26 -19.23
C SER A 553 21.10 1.03 -20.00
N SER A 554 21.39 1.00 -21.31
CA SER A 554 21.25 -0.21 -22.11
C SER A 554 22.11 -1.36 -21.57
N ASN A 555 23.29 -1.09 -20.99
CA ASN A 555 24.13 -2.14 -20.38
C ASN A 555 23.42 -2.83 -19.21
N ASP A 556 22.69 -2.07 -18.40
CA ASP A 556 21.89 -2.61 -17.30
C ASP A 556 20.76 -3.51 -17.83
N MET A 557 20.13 -3.14 -18.95
CA MET A 557 19.12 -4.00 -19.60
C MET A 557 19.75 -5.31 -20.11
N HIS A 558 20.94 -5.26 -20.70
CA HIS A 558 21.68 -6.47 -21.11
C HIS A 558 22.08 -7.33 -19.90
N ALA A 559 22.38 -6.72 -18.74
CA ALA A 559 22.65 -7.46 -17.52
C ALA A 559 21.41 -8.22 -17.02
N ILE A 560 20.22 -7.61 -17.10
CA ILE A 560 18.94 -8.28 -16.84
C ILE A 560 18.76 -9.46 -17.80
N ILE A 561 18.88 -9.23 -19.10
CA ILE A 561 18.73 -10.26 -20.15
C ILE A 561 19.64 -11.46 -19.88
N LYS A 562 20.95 -11.22 -19.72
CA LYS A 562 21.94 -12.28 -19.44
C LYS A 562 21.62 -13.07 -18.18
N THR A 563 21.10 -12.40 -17.16
CA THR A 563 20.73 -13.06 -15.92
C THR A 563 19.50 -13.95 -16.08
N ILE A 564 18.51 -13.52 -16.88
CA ILE A 564 17.33 -14.34 -17.20
C ILE A 564 17.74 -15.57 -18.03
N HIS A 565 18.67 -15.43 -18.98
CA HIS A 565 19.20 -16.58 -19.73
C HIS A 565 19.96 -17.55 -18.83
N ALA A 566 20.82 -17.05 -17.94
CA ALA A 566 21.54 -17.90 -17.00
C ALA A 566 20.58 -18.65 -16.05
N TRP A 567 19.50 -18.01 -15.62
CA TRP A 567 18.44 -18.69 -14.86
C TRP A 567 17.79 -19.81 -15.67
N TYR A 568 17.48 -19.52 -16.94
CA TYR A 568 16.85 -20.50 -17.82
C TYR A 568 17.74 -21.73 -18.04
N ASP A 569 19.03 -21.52 -18.28
CA ASP A 569 20.02 -22.61 -18.38
C ASP A 569 20.07 -23.44 -17.10
N GLU A 570 19.98 -22.81 -15.91
CA GLU A 570 20.00 -23.50 -14.61
C GLU A 570 18.74 -24.34 -14.34
N ILE A 571 17.58 -24.01 -14.90
CA ILE A 571 16.34 -24.80 -14.70
C ILE A 571 16.14 -25.91 -15.75
N GLN A 572 16.91 -25.88 -16.84
CA GLN A 572 16.92 -26.95 -17.86
C GLN A 572 17.88 -28.10 -17.50
N HIS A 573 18.77 -27.89 -16.52
CA HIS A 573 19.79 -28.83 -16.05
C HIS A 573 19.51 -29.28 -14.61
#